data_AF-A0A3B9BMY5-F1
#
_entry.id   AF-A0A3B9BMY5-F1
#
_cell.length_a   1.000
_cell.length_b   1.000
_cell.length_c   1.000
_cell.angle_alpha   90.00
_cell.angle_beta   90.00
_cell.angle_gamma   90.00
#
_symmetry.space_group_name_H-M   'P 1'
#
loop_
_entity.id
_entity.type
_entity.pdbx_description
1 polymer ?
#
loop_
_entity_poly.entity_id
_entity_poly.type
_entity_poly.pdbx_seq_one_letter_code
_entity_poly.pdbx_strand_id
1 'polypeptide(L)'
;MSELRTMLADTVNRLFEDMITAELLTAAEQGEWPDALWRAVEENGLTMPLVSEAHGGVGCGWLDARVVLHGAGRYSAPIPLAETILASWLLDRAGIEPPHGPMSIAGGTDGAPL
;
A
#
# COMPACT_ATOMS: atom_id res chain seq x y z
N MET A 1 21.73 -0.13 3.78
CA MET A 1 20.43 -0.37 3.10
C MET A 1 20.69 -0.45 1.60
N SER A 2 19.79 -1.08 0.83
CA SER A 2 19.78 -1.03 -0.64
C SER A 2 19.37 0.38 -1.06
N GLU A 3 19.83 0.86 -2.21
CA GLU A 3 19.46 2.18 -2.73
C GLU A 3 17.94 2.32 -2.90
N LEU A 4 17.30 1.29 -3.46
CA LEU A 4 15.83 1.23 -3.60
C LEU A 4 15.11 1.43 -2.27
N ARG A 5 15.58 0.77 -1.20
CA ARG A 5 14.97 0.91 0.12
C ARG A 5 15.13 2.31 0.69
N THR A 6 16.27 2.95 0.48
CA THR A 6 16.46 4.35 0.88
C THR A 6 15.50 5.25 0.11
N MET A 7 15.39 5.09 -1.22
CA MET A 7 14.47 5.87 -2.05
C MET A 7 13.00 5.67 -1.64
N LEU A 8 12.57 4.43 -1.38
CA LEU A 8 11.22 4.13 -0.89
C LEU A 8 10.98 4.76 0.48
N ALA A 9 11.93 4.66 1.41
CA ALA A 9 11.80 5.25 2.73
C ALA A 9 11.68 6.78 2.65
N ASP A 10 12.51 7.44 1.85
CA ASP A 10 12.48 8.89 1.68
C ASP A 10 11.18 9.35 1.02
N THR A 11 10.70 8.60 0.02
CA THR A 11 9.42 8.89 -0.66
C THR A 11 8.24 8.78 0.30
N VAL A 12 8.17 7.67 1.04
CA VAL A 12 7.11 7.40 2.01
C VAL A 12 7.13 8.43 3.14
N ASN A 13 8.30 8.71 3.73
CA ASN A 13 8.39 9.66 4.85
C ASN A 13 7.95 11.05 4.42
N ARG A 14 8.44 11.56 3.28
CA ARG A 14 8.07 12.89 2.77
C ARG A 14 6.58 12.97 2.44
N LEU A 15 6.08 12.00 1.68
CA LEU A 15 4.67 11.96 1.27
C LEU A 15 3.74 11.95 2.48
N PHE A 16 4.01 11.09 3.45
CA PHE A 16 3.16 10.94 4.63
C PHE A 16 3.31 12.09 5.62
N GLU A 17 4.49 12.67 5.77
CA GLU A 17 4.70 13.88 6.58
C GLU A 17 3.95 15.08 6.01
N ASP A 18 3.92 15.22 4.68
CA ASP A 18 3.24 16.34 4.02
C ASP A 18 1.71 16.19 4.01
N MET A 19 1.20 14.97 3.86
CA MET A 19 -0.23 14.74 3.58
C MET A 19 -1.05 14.24 4.78
N ILE A 20 -0.44 13.55 5.75
CA ILE A 20 -1.16 12.98 6.88
C ILE A 20 -1.17 13.98 8.04
N THR A 21 -2.19 14.84 8.03
CA THR A 21 -2.44 15.82 9.08
C THR A 21 -3.47 15.33 10.09
N ALA A 22 -3.58 16.02 11.24
CA ALA A 22 -4.59 15.72 12.24
C ALA A 22 -6.02 15.88 11.69
N GLU A 23 -6.24 16.85 10.81
CA GLU A 23 -7.53 17.08 10.13
C GLU A 23 -7.88 15.92 9.21
N LEU A 24 -6.92 15.42 8.41
CA LEU A 24 -7.12 14.26 7.54
C LEU A 24 -7.46 13.01 8.35
N LEU A 25 -6.74 12.76 9.45
CA LEU A 25 -7.03 11.64 10.34
C LEU A 25 -8.43 11.74 10.95
N THR A 26 -8.82 12.92 11.44
CA THR A 26 -10.14 13.16 12.02
C THR A 26 -11.26 12.94 11.00
N ALA A 27 -11.09 13.42 9.77
CA ALA A 27 -12.06 13.21 8.69
C ALA A 27 -12.18 11.72 8.33
N ALA A 28 -11.06 11.01 8.25
CA ALA A 28 -11.06 9.57 7.97
C ALA A 28 -11.75 8.75 9.07
N GLU A 29 -11.57 9.11 10.35
CA GLU A 29 -12.30 8.50 11.47
C GLU A 29 -13.82 8.70 11.38
N GLN A 30 -14.27 9.76 10.69
CA GLN A 30 -15.68 10.02 10.40
C GLN A 30 -16.18 9.29 9.14
N GLY A 31 -15.31 8.50 8.49
CA GLY A 31 -15.63 7.71 7.31
C GLY A 31 -15.36 8.42 5.98
N GLU A 32 -14.70 9.59 5.99
CA GLU A 32 -14.31 10.26 4.76
C GLU A 32 -13.11 9.55 4.12
N TRP A 33 -13.25 9.18 2.84
CA TRP A 33 -12.16 8.54 2.10
C TRP A 33 -11.06 9.56 1.75
N PRO A 34 -9.79 9.34 2.14
CA PRO A 34 -8.69 10.25 1.85
C PRO A 34 -8.18 10.10 0.41
N ASP A 35 -9.02 10.49 -0.57
CA ASP A 35 -8.79 10.27 -2.00
C ASP A 35 -7.44 10.83 -2.50
N ALA A 36 -7.07 12.04 -2.05
CA ALA A 36 -5.81 12.66 -2.45
C ALA A 36 -4.59 11.86 -1.96
N LEU A 37 -4.63 11.36 -0.71
CA LEU A 37 -3.57 10.51 -0.17
C LEU A 37 -3.48 9.20 -0.95
N TRP A 38 -4.62 8.57 -1.24
CA TRP A 38 -4.66 7.31 -1.98
C TRP A 38 -4.04 7.45 -3.38
N ARG A 39 -4.46 8.45 -4.15
CA ARG A 39 -3.90 8.72 -5.49
C ARG A 39 -2.40 8.93 -5.43
N ALA A 40 -1.92 9.73 -4.48
CA ALA A 40 -0.49 9.98 -4.37
C ALA A 40 0.31 8.70 -4.04
N VAL A 41 -0.24 7.80 -3.23
CA VAL A 41 0.37 6.50 -2.93
C VAL A 41 0.41 5.59 -4.17
N GLU A 42 -0.67 5.55 -4.96
CA GLU A 42 -0.71 4.80 -6.23
C GLU A 42 0.24 5.37 -7.29
N GLU A 43 0.25 6.68 -7.48
CA GLU A 43 1.12 7.36 -8.46
C GLU A 43 2.61 7.19 -8.15
N ASN A 44 2.97 7.02 -6.87
CA ASN A 44 4.33 6.70 -6.44
C ASN A 44 4.65 5.19 -6.46
N GLY A 45 3.73 4.34 -6.94
CA GLY A 45 3.92 2.89 -7.03
C GLY A 45 3.97 2.17 -5.69
N LEU A 46 3.52 2.81 -4.60
CA LEU A 46 3.66 2.29 -3.24
C LEU A 46 2.65 1.17 -2.93
N THR A 47 1.63 0.97 -3.76
CA THR A 47 0.64 -0.12 -3.63
C THR A 47 1.11 -1.46 -4.20
N MET A 48 2.12 -1.46 -5.07
CA MET A 48 2.62 -2.66 -5.78
C MET A 48 4.15 -2.86 -5.70
N PRO A 49 4.80 -2.65 -4.55
CA PRO A 49 6.26 -2.77 -4.44
C PRO A 49 6.73 -4.22 -4.67
N LEU A 50 5.92 -5.22 -4.32
CA LEU A 50 6.28 -6.63 -4.38
C LEU A 50 5.81 -7.34 -5.67
N VAL A 51 4.97 -6.69 -6.45
CA VAL A 51 4.41 -7.22 -7.70
C VAL A 51 5.48 -7.19 -8.78
N SER A 52 5.56 -8.22 -9.62
CA SER A 52 6.53 -8.27 -10.71
C SER A 52 6.38 -7.10 -11.71
N GLU A 53 7.47 -6.72 -12.38
CA GLU A 53 7.43 -5.71 -13.45
C GLU A 53 6.49 -6.13 -14.60
N ALA A 54 6.33 -7.43 -14.84
CA ALA A 54 5.42 -7.96 -15.86
C ALA A 54 3.94 -7.65 -15.58
N HIS A 55 3.57 -7.48 -14.31
CA HIS A 55 2.25 -7.02 -13.89
C HIS A 55 2.28 -5.55 -13.39
N GLY A 56 3.23 -4.76 -13.87
CA GLY A 56 3.29 -3.31 -13.60
C GLY A 56 3.77 -2.91 -12.21
N GLY A 57 4.34 -3.83 -11.43
CA GLY A 57 4.91 -3.55 -10.12
C GLY A 57 6.41 -3.25 -10.12
N VAL A 58 6.99 -3.10 -8.93
CA VAL A 58 8.43 -2.81 -8.75
C VAL A 58 9.30 -4.06 -8.68
N GLY A 59 8.72 -5.22 -8.35
CA GLY A 59 9.42 -6.50 -8.24
C GLY A 59 10.44 -6.58 -7.11
N CYS A 60 10.31 -5.75 -6.07
CA CYS A 60 11.28 -5.72 -4.97
C CYS A 60 11.02 -6.80 -3.91
N GLY A 61 11.99 -6.98 -3.01
CA GLY A 61 11.87 -7.93 -1.91
C GLY A 61 11.13 -7.37 -0.69
N TRP A 62 10.67 -8.26 0.19
CA TRP A 62 10.02 -7.90 1.47
C TRP A 62 10.86 -6.96 2.34
N LEU A 63 12.18 -7.10 2.32
CA LEU A 63 13.08 -6.23 3.08
C LEU A 63 13.10 -4.78 2.58
N ASP A 64 12.74 -4.55 1.31
CA ASP A 64 12.57 -3.22 0.73
C ASP A 64 11.14 -2.73 1.01
N ALA A 65 10.11 -3.53 0.69
CA ALA A 65 8.70 -3.20 0.93
C ALA A 65 8.37 -2.88 2.40
N ARG A 66 9.12 -3.46 3.37
CA ARG A 66 8.91 -3.18 4.80
C ARG A 66 8.97 -1.70 5.16
N VAL A 67 9.71 -0.86 4.41
CA VAL A 67 9.81 0.58 4.75
C VAL A 67 8.53 1.31 4.41
N VAL A 68 7.81 0.87 3.37
CA VAL A 68 6.48 1.36 3.03
C VAL A 68 5.49 0.97 4.13
N LEU A 69 5.50 -0.31 4.53
CA LEU A 69 4.64 -0.81 5.62
C LEU A 69 4.92 -0.10 6.96
N HIS A 70 6.19 0.08 7.29
CA HIS A 70 6.60 0.77 8.51
C HIS A 70 6.19 2.24 8.47
N GLY A 71 6.34 2.93 7.34
CA GLY A 71 5.87 4.30 7.17
C GLY A 71 4.35 4.39 7.34
N ALA A 72 3.59 3.49 6.71
CA ALA A 72 2.13 3.46 6.84
C ALA A 72 1.70 3.35 8.31
N GLY A 73 2.31 2.44 9.08
CA GLY A 73 2.06 2.32 10.51
C GLY A 73 2.54 3.53 11.33
N ARG A 74 3.73 4.05 11.04
CA ARG A 74 4.32 5.19 11.77
C ARG A 74 3.48 6.45 11.69
N TYR A 75 2.92 6.73 10.53
CA TYR A 75 2.08 7.91 10.29
C TYR A 75 0.59 7.62 10.48
N SER A 76 0.22 6.40 10.88
CA SER A 76 -1.19 5.97 11.00
C SER A 76 -1.98 6.23 9.72
N ALA A 77 -1.39 5.91 8.56
CA ALA A 77 -1.98 6.19 7.26
C ALA A 77 -3.41 5.60 7.17
N PRO A 78 -4.46 6.43 7.00
CA PRO A 78 -5.85 5.98 7.06
C PRO A 78 -6.31 5.38 5.73
N ILE A 79 -5.51 4.46 5.18
CA ILE A 79 -5.73 3.77 3.90
C ILE A 79 -5.31 2.30 4.02
N PRO A 80 -5.91 1.39 3.23
CA PRO A 80 -5.61 -0.05 3.29
C PRO A 80 -4.30 -0.41 2.58
N LEU A 81 -3.23 0.38 2.77
CA LEU A 81 -1.98 0.22 2.02
C LEU A 81 -1.32 -1.13 2.27
N ALA A 82 -1.22 -1.56 3.53
CA ALA A 82 -0.63 -2.84 3.88
C ALA A 82 -1.41 -4.02 3.29
N GLU A 83 -2.74 -3.96 3.37
CA GLU A 83 -3.62 -4.99 2.81
C GLU A 83 -3.55 -5.01 1.28
N THR A 84 -3.51 -3.84 0.64
CA THR A 84 -3.38 -3.71 -0.82
C THR A 84 -2.06 -4.29 -1.31
N ILE A 85 -0.94 -4.00 -0.63
CA ILE A 85 0.38 -4.56 -0.96
C ILE A 85 0.36 -6.09 -0.86
N LEU A 86 -0.27 -6.64 0.18
CA LEU A 86 -0.35 -8.08 0.35
C LEU A 86 -1.29 -8.73 -0.67
N ALA A 87 -2.43 -8.11 -0.97
CA ALA A 87 -3.39 -8.59 -1.95
C ALA A 87 -2.78 -8.60 -3.37
N SER A 88 -2.13 -7.50 -3.76
CA SER A 88 -1.47 -7.38 -5.07
C SER A 88 -0.34 -8.41 -5.21
N TRP A 89 0.46 -8.62 -4.17
CA TRP A 89 1.48 -9.66 -4.14
C TRP A 89 0.89 -11.08 -4.28
N LEU A 90 -0.23 -11.38 -3.62
CA LEU A 90 -0.89 -12.68 -3.73
C LEU A 90 -1.43 -12.93 -5.15
N LEU A 91 -2.01 -11.92 -5.78
CA LEU A 91 -2.50 -12.00 -7.16
C LEU A 91 -1.36 -12.23 -8.15
N ASP A 92 -0.27 -11.48 -8.04
CA ASP A 92 0.93 -11.64 -8.87
C ASP A 92 1.48 -13.07 -8.77
N ARG A 93 1.55 -13.62 -7.54
CA ARG A 93 1.96 -15.01 -7.30
C ARG A 93 1.02 -16.06 -7.87
N ALA A 94 -0.25 -15.72 -8.05
CA ALA A 94 -1.24 -16.55 -8.72
C ALA A 94 -1.22 -16.40 -10.25
N GLY A 95 -0.37 -15.52 -10.80
CA GLY A 95 -0.35 -15.20 -12.23
C GLY A 95 -1.54 -14.35 -12.67
N ILE A 96 -2.16 -13.61 -11.74
CA ILE A 96 -3.27 -12.69 -12.01
C ILE A 96 -2.73 -11.27 -11.90
N GLU A 97 -2.96 -10.46 -12.93
CA GLU A 97 -2.64 -9.03 -12.91
C GLU A 97 -3.47 -8.34 -11.81
N PRO A 98 -2.82 -7.68 -10.82
CA PRO A 98 -3.55 -6.97 -9.78
C PRO A 98 -4.36 -5.80 -10.36
N PRO A 99 -5.64 -5.63 -10.00
CA PRO A 99 -6.38 -4.44 -10.39
C PRO A 99 -5.85 -3.19 -9.67
N HIS A 100 -6.10 -2.03 -10.26
CA HIS A 100 -5.90 -0.74 -9.59
C HIS A 100 -6.94 -0.51 -8.49
N GLY A 101 -6.62 0.36 -7.54
CA GLY A 101 -7.50 0.73 -6.44
C GLY A 101 -7.26 -0.06 -5.15
N PRO A 102 -7.98 0.31 -4.07
CA PRO A 102 -7.82 -0.31 -2.77
C PRO A 102 -8.26 -1.77 -2.81
N MET A 103 -7.45 -2.65 -2.21
CA MET A 103 -7.73 -4.07 -2.10
C MET A 103 -7.57 -4.54 -0.65
N SER A 104 -8.24 -5.63 -0.33
CA SER A 104 -8.11 -6.32 0.95
C SER A 104 -8.06 -7.83 0.74
N ILE A 105 -7.90 -8.58 1.82
CA ILE A 105 -7.77 -10.03 1.81
C ILE A 105 -8.80 -10.60 2.77
N ALA A 106 -9.54 -11.59 2.29
CA ALA A 106 -10.45 -12.38 3.11
C ALA A 106 -10.06 -13.85 3.04
N GLY A 107 -10.29 -14.57 4.13
CA GLY A 107 -10.22 -16.03 4.12
C GLY A 107 -11.31 -16.59 3.22
N GLY A 108 -10.96 -17.53 2.35
CA GLY A 108 -11.95 -18.33 1.65
C GLY A 108 -12.57 -19.33 2.63
N THR A 109 -13.88 -19.31 2.75
CA THR A 109 -14.67 -20.42 3.29
C THR A 109 -15.17 -21.26 2.13
N ASP A 110 -15.27 -22.57 2.29
CA ASP A 110 -15.90 -23.47 1.30
C ASP A 110 -17.43 -23.23 1.26
N GLY A 111 -17.86 -22.02 0.88
CA GLY A 111 -19.26 -21.61 0.80
C GLY A 111 -19.94 -21.30 2.14
N ALA A 112 -19.23 -21.33 3.28
CA ALA A 112 -19.80 -20.88 4.56
C ALA A 112 -19.80 -19.34 4.63
N PRO A 113 -20.87 -18.67 5.10
CA PRO A 113 -20.83 -17.22 5.24
C PRO A 113 -19.71 -16.79 6.22
N LEU A 114 -19.06 -15.66 5.90
CA LEU A 114 -18.14 -14.94 6.79
C LEU A 114 -18.90 -14.30 7.96
#